data_AF-A0A935F513-F1
#
_entry.id   AF-A0A935F513-F1
#
_cell.length_a   1.000
_cell.length_b   1.000
_cell.length_c   1.000
_cell.angle_alpha   90.00
_cell.angle_beta   90.00
_cell.angle_gamma   90.00
#
_symmetry.space_group_name_H-M   'P 1'
#
loop_
_entity.id
_entity.type
_entity.pdbx_description
1 polymer ?
#
loop_
_entity_poly.entity_id
_entity_poly.type
_entity_poly.pdbx_seq_one_letter_code
_entity_poly.pdbx_strand_id
1 'polypeptide(L)'
;MRTPPPLLIVFAAFLSATPALAETLACPDLSGARQVAACPTEAELRYTFVGYCSDSARMYDGKADACADFATYRKVKNIALWESADGAFDAYPSCELAPEAIRAAKPVRIAVERKGAIAQVACDYGDGIRFTHRTRAACRVEGAGTCSTPENCRATCG
;
A
#
# COMPACT_ATOMS: atom_id res chain seq x y z
N MET A 1 -2.32 -62.27 35.94
CA MET A 1 -1.72 -61.01 35.45
C MET A 1 -2.64 -60.47 34.37
N ARG A 2 -3.23 -59.27 34.55
CA ARG A 2 -4.25 -58.67 33.69
C ARG A 2 -3.60 -57.49 32.94
N THR A 3 -3.55 -57.55 31.61
CA THR A 3 -3.11 -56.43 30.75
C THR A 3 -4.30 -55.52 30.43
N PRO A 4 -4.17 -54.18 30.49
CA PRO A 4 -5.17 -53.27 29.96
C PRO A 4 -4.89 -52.92 28.48
N PRO A 5 -5.92 -52.61 27.67
CA PRO A 5 -5.76 -52.23 26.26
C PRO A 5 -5.39 -50.74 26.12
N PRO A 6 -4.75 -50.32 25.01
CA PRO A 6 -4.46 -48.92 24.76
C PRO A 6 -5.73 -48.21 24.24
N LEU A 7 -6.15 -47.16 24.93
CA LEU A 7 -7.23 -46.27 24.51
C LEU A 7 -6.65 -45.26 23.51
N LEU A 8 -6.81 -45.51 22.21
CA LEU A 8 -6.46 -44.57 21.13
C LEU A 8 -7.59 -43.54 20.99
N ILE A 9 -7.38 -42.35 21.54
CA ILE A 9 -8.27 -41.19 21.32
C ILE A 9 -7.84 -40.52 20.01
N VAL A 10 -8.65 -40.68 18.96
CA VAL A 10 -8.52 -39.94 17.70
C VAL A 10 -9.27 -38.61 17.85
N PHE A 11 -8.54 -37.52 18.10
CA PHE A 11 -9.07 -36.17 18.03
C PHE A 11 -9.15 -35.74 16.55
N ALA A 12 -10.32 -35.95 15.93
CA ALA A 12 -10.60 -35.39 14.60
C ALA A 12 -10.94 -33.90 14.74
N ALA A 13 -9.93 -33.04 14.58
CA ALA A 13 -10.14 -31.60 14.46
C ALA A 13 -10.74 -31.27 13.08
N PHE A 14 -12.06 -31.13 13.02
CA PHE A 14 -12.74 -30.51 11.88
C PHE A 14 -12.37 -29.02 11.84
N LEU A 15 -11.42 -28.65 10.98
CA LEU A 15 -11.26 -27.26 10.55
C LEU A 15 -12.41 -26.93 9.61
N SER A 16 -13.48 -26.33 10.13
CA SER A 16 -14.49 -25.67 9.32
C SER A 16 -13.86 -24.47 8.60
N ALA A 17 -13.55 -24.65 7.32
CA ALA A 17 -13.15 -23.57 6.43
C ALA A 17 -14.38 -22.69 6.17
N THR A 18 -14.43 -21.51 6.79
CA THR A 18 -15.43 -20.50 6.44
C THR A 18 -15.11 -19.97 5.04
N PRO A 19 -16.11 -19.89 4.12
CA PRO A 19 -15.88 -19.26 2.83
C PRO A 19 -15.45 -17.80 3.07
N ALA A 20 -14.35 -17.40 2.43
CA ALA A 20 -13.96 -16.00 2.40
C ALA A 20 -15.07 -15.23 1.68
N LEU A 21 -15.77 -14.35 2.39
CA LEU A 21 -16.71 -13.43 1.75
C LEU A 21 -15.89 -12.47 0.90
N ALA A 22 -16.27 -12.36 -0.37
CA ALA A 22 -15.67 -11.38 -1.27
C ALA A 22 -15.98 -9.97 -0.73
N GLU A 23 -14.95 -9.26 -0.30
CA GLU A 23 -15.04 -7.92 0.25
C GLU A 23 -14.96 -6.89 -0.88
N THR A 24 -15.86 -5.91 -0.88
CA THR A 24 -15.81 -4.79 -1.83
C THR A 24 -15.00 -3.67 -1.20
N LEU A 25 -13.88 -3.32 -1.82
CA LEU A 25 -13.02 -2.20 -1.42
C LEU A 25 -13.29 -1.01 -2.34
N ALA A 26 -13.61 0.14 -1.75
CA ALA A 26 -13.71 1.41 -2.45
C ALA A 26 -12.45 2.24 -2.21
N CYS A 27 -12.11 3.13 -3.15
CA CYS A 27 -11.08 4.13 -2.88
C CYS A 27 -11.49 5.05 -1.72
N PRO A 28 -10.61 5.30 -0.74
CA PRO A 28 -10.97 6.07 0.44
C PRO A 28 -11.27 7.55 0.11
N ASP A 29 -12.21 8.15 0.84
CA ASP A 29 -12.28 9.61 0.87
C ASP A 29 -11.12 10.16 1.72
N LEU A 30 -10.35 11.08 1.14
CA LEU A 30 -9.12 11.57 1.77
C LEU A 30 -9.36 12.69 2.78
N SER A 31 -10.59 13.17 3.00
CA SER A 31 -10.87 14.26 3.94
C SER A 31 -10.37 13.97 5.36
N GLY A 32 -10.44 12.70 5.78
CA GLY A 32 -9.94 12.21 7.05
C GLY A 32 -8.55 11.56 7.00
N ALA A 33 -7.83 11.66 5.88
CA ALA A 33 -6.49 11.09 5.76
C ALA A 33 -5.50 11.78 6.71
N ARG A 34 -4.61 10.98 7.30
CA ARG A 34 -3.63 11.43 8.29
C ARG A 34 -2.21 11.24 7.79
N GLN A 35 -1.37 12.24 8.03
CA GLN A 35 0.07 12.07 7.94
C GLN A 35 0.54 11.32 9.20
N VAL A 36 1.14 10.16 9.01
CA VAL A 36 1.58 9.29 10.11
C VAL A 36 3.07 9.49 10.41
N ALA A 37 3.87 9.76 9.38
CA ALA A 37 5.29 10.08 9.52
C ALA A 37 5.57 11.54 9.18
N ALA A 38 6.48 12.18 9.92
CA ALA A 38 6.95 13.52 9.59
C ALA A 38 7.64 13.53 8.22
N CYS A 39 7.57 14.67 7.54
CA CYS A 39 8.37 14.90 6.35
C CYS A 39 9.86 15.00 6.71
N PRO A 40 10.76 14.39 5.92
CA PRO A 40 12.18 14.48 6.20
C PRO A 40 12.66 15.92 6.02
N THR A 41 13.54 16.36 6.91
CA THR A 41 14.23 17.63 6.80
C THR A 41 15.24 17.59 5.65
N GLU A 42 15.66 18.76 5.15
CA GLU A 42 16.71 18.83 4.13
C GLU A 42 18.02 18.19 4.60
N ALA A 43 18.38 18.36 5.88
CA ALA A 43 19.58 17.76 6.47
C ALA A 43 19.52 16.23 6.45
N GLU A 44 18.37 15.65 6.81
CA GLU A 44 18.15 14.20 6.74
C GLU A 44 18.23 13.70 5.30
N LEU A 45 17.57 14.38 4.36
CA LEU A 45 17.63 14.02 2.94
C LEU A 45 19.07 14.06 2.39
N ARG A 46 19.86 15.07 2.75
CA ARG A 46 21.27 15.17 2.33
C ARG A 46 22.10 14.05 2.93
N TYR A 47 21.87 13.72 4.19
CA TYR A 47 22.54 12.61 4.86
C TYR A 47 22.20 11.28 4.18
N THR A 48 20.93 11.01 3.91
CA THR A 48 20.49 9.76 3.28
C THR A 48 20.84 9.70 1.79
N PHE A 49 21.02 10.82 1.10
CA PHE A 49 21.53 10.86 -0.28
C PHE A 49 22.93 10.26 -0.37
N VAL A 50 23.85 10.64 0.53
CA VAL A 50 25.22 10.10 0.57
C VAL A 50 25.20 8.59 0.77
N GLY A 51 24.37 8.09 1.71
CA GLY A 51 24.23 6.66 1.94
C GLY A 51 23.60 5.91 0.76
N TYR A 52 22.48 6.42 0.24
CA TYR A 52 21.69 5.78 -0.81
C TYR A 52 22.40 5.75 -2.17
N CYS A 53 23.23 6.76 -2.47
CA CYS A 53 23.92 6.92 -3.76
C CYS A 53 25.43 6.62 -3.71
N SER A 54 25.94 6.08 -2.60
CA SER A 54 27.32 5.62 -2.52
C SER A 54 27.60 4.42 -3.44
N ASP A 55 28.86 4.23 -3.86
CA ASP A 55 29.25 3.17 -4.81
C ASP A 55 28.92 1.74 -4.36
N SER A 56 28.77 1.50 -3.05
CA SER A 56 28.35 0.22 -2.47
C SER A 56 26.83 -0.03 -2.54
N ALA A 57 26.01 0.97 -2.91
CA ALA A 57 24.56 0.85 -3.03
C ALA A 57 24.08 0.35 -4.41
N ARG A 58 24.98 0.19 -5.39
CA ARG A 58 24.70 -0.25 -6.77
C ARG A 58 24.08 -1.65 -6.91
N MET A 59 23.97 -2.43 -5.83
CA MET A 59 23.62 -3.84 -5.91
C MET A 59 22.11 -4.14 -6.01
N TYR A 60 21.23 -3.15 -5.87
CA TYR A 60 19.77 -3.38 -5.91
C TYR A 60 19.05 -2.43 -6.89
N ASP A 61 18.74 -2.96 -8.06
CA ASP A 61 17.46 -2.78 -8.79
C ASP A 61 17.09 -1.38 -9.33
N GLY A 62 17.85 -0.85 -10.28
CA GLY A 62 17.35 0.22 -11.18
C GLY A 62 17.36 1.64 -10.61
N LYS A 63 18.10 1.90 -9.53
CA LYS A 63 18.22 3.19 -8.82
C LYS A 63 19.11 4.24 -9.50
N ALA A 64 19.48 4.05 -10.77
CA ALA A 64 20.44 4.92 -11.45
C ALA A 64 19.90 6.34 -11.66
N ASP A 65 18.58 6.50 -11.75
CA ASP A 65 17.92 7.78 -12.02
C ASP A 65 17.90 8.71 -10.79
N ALA A 66 17.57 8.18 -9.62
CA ALA A 66 17.50 8.97 -8.38
C ALA A 66 18.87 9.49 -7.91
N CYS A 67 19.98 8.91 -8.38
CA CYS A 67 21.33 9.23 -7.94
C CYS A 67 22.12 10.16 -8.87
N ALA A 68 21.48 10.76 -9.87
CA ALA A 68 22.13 11.74 -10.74
C ALA A 68 22.60 12.99 -9.96
N ASP A 69 21.74 13.52 -9.09
CA ASP A 69 22.03 14.64 -8.21
C ASP A 69 21.07 14.66 -7.01
N PHE A 70 21.33 15.54 -6.04
CA PHE A 70 20.48 15.69 -4.85
C PHE A 70 19.05 16.13 -5.19
N ALA A 71 18.84 16.93 -6.24
CA ALA A 71 17.52 17.41 -6.61
C ALA A 71 16.63 16.26 -7.11
N THR A 72 17.21 15.35 -7.90
CA THR A 72 16.54 14.16 -8.44
C THR A 72 16.26 13.16 -7.33
N TYR A 73 17.22 12.95 -6.43
CA TYR A 73 17.01 12.18 -5.20
C TYR A 73 15.85 12.72 -4.36
N ARG A 74 15.85 14.04 -4.11
CA ARG A 74 14.83 14.72 -3.31
C ARG A 74 13.45 14.54 -3.90
N LYS A 75 13.27 14.59 -5.23
CA LYS A 75 11.98 14.33 -5.88
C LYS A 75 11.40 12.95 -5.56
N VAL A 76 12.26 11.94 -5.35
CA VAL A 76 11.85 10.56 -5.09
C VAL A 76 11.73 10.26 -3.59
N LYS A 77 12.54 10.92 -2.75
CA LYS A 77 12.69 10.59 -1.32
C LYS A 77 12.08 11.60 -0.37
N ASN A 78 11.68 12.79 -0.83
CA ASN A 78 10.95 13.76 -0.03
C ASN A 78 9.46 13.39 0.05
N ILE A 79 9.18 12.27 0.70
CA ILE A 79 7.85 11.67 0.84
C ILE A 79 7.62 11.31 2.30
N ALA A 80 6.36 11.24 2.71
CA ALA A 80 5.97 10.84 4.06
C ALA A 80 4.84 9.82 4.02
N LEU A 81 4.78 8.95 5.03
CA LEU A 81 3.68 8.00 5.17
C LEU A 81 2.38 8.72 5.53
N TRP A 82 1.35 8.46 4.73
CA TRP A 82 -0.03 8.84 4.96
C TRP A 82 -0.93 7.60 5.01
N GLU A 83 -2.01 7.67 5.78
CA GLU A 83 -3.02 6.62 5.89
C GLU A 83 -4.41 7.18 5.68
N SER A 84 -5.30 6.37 5.08
CA SER A 84 -6.74 6.66 5.07
C SER A 84 -7.28 6.75 6.51
N ALA A 85 -8.46 7.35 6.68
CA ALA A 85 -9.04 7.56 8.00
C ALA A 85 -9.14 6.26 8.83
N ASP A 86 -9.51 5.16 8.16
CA ASP A 86 -9.63 3.80 8.71
C ASP A 86 -8.30 3.01 8.75
N GLY A 87 -7.23 3.54 8.17
CA GLY A 87 -5.93 2.87 8.06
C GLY A 87 -5.88 1.72 7.05
N ALA A 88 -6.92 1.50 6.26
CA ALA A 88 -6.96 0.40 5.29
C ALA A 88 -6.05 0.63 4.06
N PHE A 89 -5.74 1.89 3.74
CA PHE A 89 -4.87 2.28 2.65
C PHE A 89 -3.72 3.15 3.14
N ASP A 90 -2.54 2.94 2.58
CA ASP A 90 -1.34 3.75 2.81
C ASP A 90 -0.86 4.46 1.54
N ALA A 91 -0.18 5.58 1.70
CA ALA A 91 0.45 6.31 0.61
C ALA A 91 1.75 6.97 1.05
N TYR A 92 2.57 7.34 0.05
CA TYR A 92 3.78 8.13 0.23
C TYR A 92 3.80 9.34 -0.71
N PRO A 93 2.86 10.28 -0.57
CA PRO A 93 2.84 11.50 -1.39
C PRO A 93 4.07 12.38 -1.09
N SER A 94 4.38 13.27 -2.04
CA SER A 94 5.44 14.27 -1.88
C SER A 94 5.14 15.19 -0.70
N CYS A 95 6.18 15.46 0.10
CA CYS A 95 6.17 16.45 1.17
C CYS A 95 6.16 17.90 0.67
N GLU A 96 6.19 18.12 -0.64
CA GLU A 96 5.95 19.44 -1.24
C GLU A 96 4.45 19.75 -1.39
N LEU A 97 3.57 18.74 -1.27
CA LEU A 97 2.14 18.94 -1.31
C LEU A 97 1.65 19.45 0.05
N ALA A 98 0.76 20.45 0.03
CA ALA A 98 0.07 20.89 1.23
C ALA A 98 -0.83 19.75 1.77
N PRO A 99 -0.87 19.50 3.09
CA PRO A 99 -1.77 18.52 3.70
C PRO A 99 -3.23 18.67 3.25
N GLU A 100 -3.70 19.90 3.07
CA GLU A 100 -5.06 20.23 2.63
C GLU A 100 -5.30 19.80 1.19
N ALA A 101 -4.28 19.89 0.32
CA ALA A 101 -4.37 19.43 -1.06
C ALA A 101 -4.53 17.90 -1.12
N ILE A 102 -3.79 17.16 -0.28
CA ILE A 102 -3.93 15.70 -0.18
C ILE A 102 -5.33 15.33 0.31
N ARG A 103 -5.84 16.01 1.34
CA ARG A 103 -7.18 15.73 1.90
C ARG A 103 -8.34 16.10 0.97
N ALA A 104 -8.13 17.10 0.11
CA ALA A 104 -9.13 17.54 -0.86
C ALA A 104 -9.14 16.69 -2.15
N ALA A 105 -8.07 15.92 -2.41
CA ALA A 105 -7.92 15.17 -3.64
C ALA A 105 -9.01 14.11 -3.80
N LYS A 106 -9.46 13.90 -5.04
CA LYS A 106 -10.53 12.95 -5.40
C LYS A 106 -9.98 11.85 -6.28
N PRO A 107 -10.44 10.60 -6.11
CA PRO A 107 -9.89 9.49 -6.85
C PRO A 107 -10.26 9.64 -8.33
N VAL A 108 -9.28 9.46 -9.21
CA VAL A 108 -9.44 9.52 -10.66
C VAL A 108 -9.37 8.13 -11.29
N ARG A 109 -8.67 7.19 -10.65
CA ARG A 109 -8.50 5.83 -11.15
C ARG A 109 -8.30 4.84 -10.01
N ILE A 110 -8.84 3.64 -10.17
CA ILE A 110 -8.50 2.46 -9.38
C ILE A 110 -7.86 1.39 -10.27
N ALA A 111 -6.85 0.72 -9.76
CA ALA A 111 -6.13 -0.36 -10.44
C ALA A 111 -5.83 -1.50 -9.47
N VAL A 112 -5.69 -2.71 -9.99
CA VAL A 112 -5.14 -3.85 -9.23
C VAL A 112 -3.85 -4.31 -9.88
N GLU A 113 -2.78 -4.32 -9.11
CA GLU A 113 -1.48 -4.87 -9.50
C GLU A 113 -1.16 -6.10 -8.65
N ARG A 114 -0.53 -7.11 -9.22
CA ARG A 114 -0.08 -8.30 -8.47
C ARG A 114 1.44 -8.30 -8.36
N LYS A 115 1.94 -8.41 -7.13
CA LYS A 115 3.37 -8.56 -6.79
C LYS A 115 3.56 -9.85 -6.00
N GLY A 116 3.91 -10.92 -6.72
CA GLY A 116 3.96 -12.27 -6.15
C GLY A 116 2.60 -12.71 -5.60
N ALA A 117 2.55 -13.07 -4.32
CA ALA A 117 1.34 -13.49 -3.61
C ALA A 117 0.47 -12.33 -3.09
N ILE A 118 0.87 -11.08 -3.32
CA ILE A 118 0.16 -9.89 -2.83
C ILE A 118 -0.53 -9.18 -4.00
N ALA A 119 -1.83 -8.91 -3.84
CA ALA A 119 -2.56 -7.95 -4.64
C ALA A 119 -2.44 -6.55 -4.02
N GLN A 120 -2.24 -5.55 -4.86
CA GLN A 120 -2.25 -4.14 -4.51
C GLN A 120 -3.44 -3.49 -5.19
N VAL A 121 -4.44 -3.09 -4.42
CA VAL A 121 -5.52 -2.22 -4.89
C VAL A 121 -5.02 -0.79 -4.75
N ALA A 122 -4.85 -0.09 -5.85
CA ALA A 122 -4.25 1.23 -5.87
C ALA A 122 -5.23 2.27 -6.43
N CYS A 123 -5.43 3.31 -5.64
CA CYS A 123 -6.29 4.46 -5.93
C CYS A 123 -5.41 5.66 -6.24
N ASP A 124 -5.52 6.15 -7.47
CA ASP A 124 -4.83 7.34 -7.96
C ASP A 124 -5.74 8.57 -7.80
N TYR A 125 -5.18 9.67 -7.29
CA TYR A 125 -5.90 10.92 -7.05
C TYR A 125 -5.33 12.10 -7.86
N GLY A 126 -4.40 11.83 -8.78
CA GLY A 126 -3.61 12.87 -9.43
C GLY A 126 -2.43 13.36 -8.57
N ASP A 127 -1.59 14.23 -9.16
CA ASP A 127 -0.46 14.90 -8.48
C ASP A 127 0.50 13.98 -7.70
N GLY A 128 0.63 12.73 -8.14
CA GLY A 128 1.48 11.73 -7.49
C GLY A 128 0.90 11.15 -6.19
N ILE A 129 -0.37 11.41 -5.88
CA ILE A 129 -1.07 10.85 -4.72
C ILE A 129 -1.66 9.48 -5.10
N ARG A 130 -1.08 8.41 -4.55
CA ARG A 130 -1.52 7.03 -4.79
C ARG A 130 -1.65 6.25 -3.49
N PHE A 131 -2.88 6.05 -3.03
CA PHE A 131 -3.20 5.24 -1.86
C PHE A 131 -3.34 3.76 -2.26
N THR A 132 -2.72 2.88 -1.49
CA THR A 132 -2.65 1.45 -1.80
C THR A 132 -3.12 0.61 -0.62
N HIS A 133 -3.98 -0.36 -0.90
CA HIS A 133 -4.33 -1.45 0.00
C HIS A 133 -3.61 -2.71 -0.46
N ARG A 134 -2.97 -3.44 0.46
CA ARG A 134 -2.24 -4.67 0.18
C ARG A 134 -2.94 -5.85 0.84
N THR A 135 -3.24 -6.87 0.05
CA THR A 135 -3.90 -8.09 0.55
C THR A 135 -3.36 -9.35 -0.14
N ARG A 136 -3.54 -10.51 0.49
CA ARG A 136 -3.29 -11.82 -0.13
C ARG A 136 -4.48 -12.33 -0.94
N ALA A 137 -5.67 -11.75 -0.74
CA ALA A 137 -6.86 -12.08 -1.52
C ALA A 137 -6.67 -11.74 -3.00
N ALA A 138 -7.38 -12.41 -3.90
CA ALA A 138 -7.38 -12.05 -5.30
C ALA A 138 -8.34 -10.86 -5.50
N CYS A 139 -7.80 -9.73 -5.95
CA CYS A 139 -8.59 -8.55 -6.23
C CYS A 139 -8.83 -8.35 -7.73
N ARG A 140 -9.96 -7.74 -8.07
CA ARG A 140 -10.28 -7.30 -9.43
C ARG A 140 -11.01 -5.96 -9.37
N VAL A 141 -10.61 -5.02 -10.23
CA VAL A 141 -11.33 -3.76 -10.42
C VAL A 141 -12.72 -4.01 -10.99
N GLU A 142 -13.72 -3.33 -10.44
CA GLU A 142 -15.07 -3.30 -11.00
C GLU A 142 -15.13 -2.29 -12.16
N GLY A 143 -15.65 -2.72 -13.32
CA GLY A 143 -15.74 -1.86 -14.50
C GLY A 143 -14.38 -1.47 -15.11
N ALA A 144 -14.29 -0.27 -15.67
CA ALA A 144 -13.12 0.22 -16.40
C ALA A 144 -12.02 0.81 -15.50
N GLY A 145 -12.27 0.94 -14.19
CA GLY A 145 -11.33 1.53 -13.23
C GLY A 145 -11.19 3.06 -13.31
N THR A 146 -11.93 3.74 -14.18
CA THR A 146 -12.03 5.21 -14.18
C THR A 146 -13.04 5.67 -13.13
N CYS A 147 -12.61 6.53 -12.22
CA CYS A 147 -13.44 6.98 -11.09
C CYS A 147 -14.23 8.25 -11.44
N SER A 148 -15.12 8.14 -12.43
CA SER A 148 -15.99 9.26 -12.86
C SER A 148 -17.01 9.67 -11.78
N THR A 149 -17.35 8.72 -10.91
CA THR A 149 -18.13 8.92 -9.67
C THR A 149 -17.49 8.08 -8.56
N PRO A 150 -17.64 8.45 -7.27
CA PRO A 150 -17.15 7.64 -6.16
C PRO A 150 -17.68 6.20 -6.19
N GLU A 151 -18.91 6.04 -6.67
CA GLU A 151 -19.61 4.75 -6.74
C GLU A 151 -18.94 3.73 -7.67
N ASN A 152 -18.25 4.21 -8.70
CA ASN A 152 -17.61 3.39 -9.73
C ASN A 152 -16.12 3.12 -9.42
N CYS A 153 -15.65 3.52 -8.24
CA CYS A 153 -14.24 3.46 -7.85
C CYS A 153 -14.00 2.31 -6.86
N ARG A 154 -14.23 1.07 -7.31
CA ARG A 154 -14.24 -0.13 -6.45
C ARG A 154 -13.49 -1.31 -7.05
N ALA A 155 -13.07 -2.21 -6.16
CA ALA A 155 -12.52 -3.51 -6.48
C ALA A 155 -13.13 -4.56 -5.55
N THR A 156 -13.40 -5.75 -6.08
CA THR A 156 -13.80 -6.90 -5.28
C THR A 156 -12.57 -7.76 -4.95
N CYS A 157 -12.40 -8.16 -3.70
CA CYS A 157 -11.31 -9.01 -3.24
C CYS A 157 -11.84 -10.28 -2.54
N GLY A 158 -11.39 -11.46 -2.95
CA GLY A 158 -11.79 -12.75 -2.38
C GLY A 158 -10.92 -13.92 -2.79
#